data_AF-A0A7X5L8N8-F1
#
_entry.id   AF-A0A7X5L8N8-F1
#
_cell.length_a   1.000
_cell.length_b   1.000
_cell.length_c   1.000
_cell.angle_alpha   90.00
_cell.angle_beta   90.00
_cell.angle_gamma   90.00
#
_symmetry.space_group_name_H-M   'P 1'
#
loop_
_entity.id
_entity.type
_entity.pdbx_description
1 polymer ?
#
loop_
_entity_poly.entity_id
_entity_poly.type
_entity_poly.pdbx_seq_one_letter_code
_entity_poly.pdbx_strand_id
1 'polypeptide(L)'
;MTKKNREHNNDIEKNTGFVPVQYKILKLDANYIIKSPKLDKPKKKGTGTISYYNVPKTELIDWLILSHGNNGLVSVGDNILFQKIREVKAEISGDESFFDDTPNEQQYNTYRKLEEYRKEIKSLKNALKEKATEKRIEKLNDKIMEMEKFLFIPDVINVQSNKTAYDEFSKKGFYYAGEKYIRRSAGSGNLKQNTVTFIREEICDKVLAKIRVGFQIDIETTEILAPSKFGAYEGLTTSGCTFVTKPRVVVIPDFEYITFRDKNNKDHNVYYVTKEGGRDTGEAPEYDIDIVPFFETKEGGAYLNSFDGMGFVSPDFVEEKWIKDLHIDYVPSAFNVRSIGVKGLLVSFPFKEFARRKGYTQIIDIRYKGRNEDEINFANINDVDVILTESQWKYKKLYADNSGKVGYNFDYYNDNPEAIWGVQRYAPKADKDVSRLNYQLVQTSNIKEDDDIQKVVEPTENYLRPLAEGKIEHIMYALLKETLVQQCEDDTENGEESEEDISFESEDDSENTANDNREWERLKTTTLNNAIDKNYELIHDAYVNKQIISFIHSILDRAKAGKLYPEHNSNYQFMISDPYGLAQWAFNWFDWERYGTQGIEV
;
A
#
# COMPACT_ATOMS: atom_id res chain seq x y z
N MET A 1 35.87 -28.73 -38.93
CA MET A 1 35.90 -27.25 -39.10
C MET A 1 34.45 -26.79 -39.17
N THR A 2 33.89 -25.95 -38.30
CA THR A 2 34.37 -25.29 -37.09
C THR A 2 33.11 -24.82 -36.35
N LYS A 3 32.96 -25.31 -35.11
CA LYS A 3 32.45 -24.57 -33.96
C LYS A 3 32.74 -23.06 -34.07
N LYS A 4 31.70 -22.23 -34.25
CA LYS A 4 31.59 -20.85 -33.74
C LYS A 4 30.35 -20.18 -34.35
N ASN A 5 29.26 -20.21 -33.60
CA ASN A 5 28.23 -19.17 -33.52
C ASN A 5 27.51 -19.44 -32.20
N ARG A 6 28.17 -19.09 -31.07
CA ARG A 6 27.72 -18.00 -30.20
C ARG A 6 26.26 -18.20 -29.81
N GLU A 7 26.07 -19.04 -28.81
CA GLU A 7 25.07 -18.86 -27.78
C GLU A 7 25.19 -17.40 -27.27
N HIS A 8 24.28 -16.55 -27.70
CA HIS A 8 23.78 -15.48 -26.85
C HIS A 8 22.51 -16.03 -26.23
N ASN A 9 22.65 -16.69 -25.08
CA ASN A 9 21.57 -16.74 -24.10
C ASN A 9 21.39 -15.30 -23.61
N ASN A 10 20.59 -14.52 -24.34
CA ASN A 10 19.86 -13.44 -23.72
C ASN A 10 18.79 -14.15 -22.88
N ASP A 11 19.08 -14.35 -21.59
CA ASP A 11 18.03 -14.48 -20.59
C ASP A 11 17.17 -13.23 -20.72
N ILE A 12 16.08 -13.31 -21.49
CA ILE A 12 15.04 -12.31 -21.46
C ILE A 12 14.44 -12.45 -20.05
N GLU A 13 14.94 -11.64 -19.11
CA GLU A 13 14.28 -11.43 -17.82
C GLU A 13 12.81 -11.13 -18.13
N LYS A 14 11.92 -12.06 -17.76
CA LYS A 14 10.49 -11.87 -17.96
C LYS A 14 10.06 -10.70 -17.07
N ASN A 15 9.58 -9.63 -17.67
CA ASN A 15 9.01 -8.47 -16.98
C ASN A 15 7.67 -8.84 -16.31
N THR A 16 7.75 -9.40 -15.10
CA THR A 16 6.58 -9.85 -14.32
C THR A 16 6.23 -8.93 -13.15
N GLY A 17 6.87 -7.77 -13.08
CA GLY A 17 6.86 -6.88 -11.92
C GLY A 17 7.75 -7.37 -10.78
N PHE A 18 7.95 -6.51 -9.79
CA PHE A 18 8.56 -6.88 -8.52
C PHE A 18 7.84 -6.21 -7.35
N VAL A 19 7.96 -6.83 -6.17
CA VAL A 19 7.41 -6.31 -4.92
C VAL A 19 8.50 -5.53 -4.19
N PRO A 20 8.21 -4.35 -3.62
CA PRO A 20 9.16 -3.61 -2.79
C PRO A 20 9.75 -4.50 -1.70
N VAL A 21 11.06 -4.39 -1.47
CA VAL A 21 11.78 -5.15 -0.45
C VAL A 21 11.12 -4.96 0.91
N GLN A 22 10.87 -6.06 1.62
CA GLN A 22 10.31 -6.04 2.97
C GLN A 22 11.45 -5.93 3.98
N TYR A 23 11.60 -4.75 4.58
CA TYR A 23 12.60 -4.49 5.61
C TYR A 23 12.05 -4.82 7.00
N LYS A 24 12.93 -5.21 7.91
CA LYS A 24 12.59 -5.49 9.31
C LYS A 24 12.90 -4.29 10.18
N ILE A 25 11.92 -3.85 10.96
CA ILE A 25 12.08 -2.83 12.01
C ILE A 25 11.70 -3.39 13.36
N LEU A 26 12.17 -2.77 14.43
CA LEU A 26 11.75 -3.16 15.78
C LEU A 26 10.32 -2.70 16.07
N LYS A 27 9.55 -3.58 16.71
CA LYS A 27 8.28 -3.29 17.35
C LYS A 27 8.42 -3.50 18.86
N LEU A 28 8.17 -2.47 19.65
CA LEU A 28 8.25 -2.51 21.12
C LEU A 28 6.90 -2.19 21.76
N ASP A 29 6.56 -2.87 22.85
CA ASP A 29 5.42 -2.55 23.69
C ASP A 29 5.77 -1.36 24.62
N ALA A 30 4.86 -0.39 24.76
CA ALA A 30 5.10 0.75 25.64
C ALA A 30 5.40 0.33 27.11
N ASN A 31 4.80 -0.77 27.60
CA ASN A 31 5.11 -1.31 28.93
C ASN A 31 6.54 -1.82 29.06
N TYR A 32 7.09 -2.37 27.97
CA TYR A 32 8.47 -2.85 27.95
C TYR A 32 9.45 -1.68 28.09
N ILE A 33 9.15 -0.56 27.43
CA ILE A 33 9.96 0.67 27.52
C ILE A 33 9.95 1.22 28.96
N ILE A 34 8.78 1.39 29.58
CA ILE A 34 8.71 2.00 30.93
C ILE A 34 9.27 1.10 32.05
N LYS A 35 9.35 -0.22 31.81
CA LYS A 35 10.02 -1.18 32.71
C LYS A 35 11.55 -1.16 32.59
N SER A 36 12.08 -0.49 31.58
CA SER A 36 13.53 -0.40 31.36
C SER A 36 14.18 0.57 32.37
N PRO A 37 15.50 0.40 32.65
CA PRO A 37 16.23 1.32 33.50
C PRO A 37 16.09 2.78 33.07
N LYS A 38 16.23 3.70 34.02
CA LYS A 38 16.22 5.14 33.72
C LYS A 38 17.65 5.64 33.45
N LEU A 39 17.74 6.63 32.57
CA LEU A 39 18.95 7.35 32.22
C LEU A 39 18.70 8.84 32.34
N ASP A 40 19.39 9.48 33.28
CA ASP A 40 19.30 10.92 33.47
C ASP A 40 20.30 11.64 32.55
N LYS A 41 19.80 12.60 31.79
CA LYS A 41 20.62 13.46 30.93
C LYS A 41 20.44 14.94 31.33
N PRO A 42 21.47 15.78 31.19
CA PRO A 42 21.31 17.21 31.42
C PRO A 42 20.31 17.80 30.40
N LYS A 43 19.55 18.81 30.83
CA LYS A 43 18.65 19.56 29.94
C LYS A 43 19.46 20.29 28.86
N LYS A 44 19.00 20.25 27.60
CA LYS A 44 19.59 21.05 26.49
C LYS A 44 19.48 22.57 26.74
N LYS A 45 18.48 23.03 27.50
CA LYS A 45 18.29 24.43 27.93
C LYS A 45 17.89 24.50 29.41
N GLY A 46 18.57 25.35 30.19
CA GLY A 46 18.32 25.57 31.63
C GLY A 46 19.10 24.65 32.57
N THR A 47 18.84 24.75 33.87
CA THR A 47 19.46 23.90 34.91
C THR A 47 18.61 22.66 35.20
N GLY A 48 19.26 21.52 35.47
CA GLY A 48 18.64 20.26 35.88
C GLY A 48 18.76 19.12 34.87
N THR A 49 18.18 17.97 35.22
CA THR A 49 18.20 16.73 34.42
C THR A 49 16.81 16.37 33.89
N ILE A 50 16.77 15.59 32.81
CA ILE A 50 15.59 14.89 32.31
C ILE A 50 15.88 13.40 32.38
N SER A 51 14.96 12.66 33.00
CA SER A 51 15.03 11.21 33.10
C SER A 51 14.35 10.56 31.89
N TYR A 52 15.08 9.70 31.18
CA TYR A 52 14.61 8.92 30.04
C TYR A 52 14.56 7.44 30.37
N TYR A 53 13.69 6.68 29.69
CA TYR A 53 13.79 5.22 29.70
C TYR A 53 14.93 4.77 28.78
N ASN A 54 15.72 3.81 29.22
CA ASN A 54 16.91 3.32 28.54
C ASN A 54 16.79 1.81 28.31
N VAL A 55 16.23 1.48 27.15
CA VAL A 55 16.03 0.09 26.71
C VAL A 55 17.40 -0.48 26.31
N PRO A 56 17.87 -1.58 26.94
CA PRO A 56 19.12 -2.22 26.59
C PRO A 56 19.13 -2.70 25.14
N LYS A 57 20.34 -2.85 24.58
CA LYS A 57 20.50 -3.47 23.26
C LYS A 57 20.21 -4.96 23.38
N THR A 58 19.39 -5.46 22.47
CA THR A 58 19.24 -6.89 22.18
C THR A 58 19.88 -7.14 20.82
N GLU A 59 20.71 -8.17 20.70
CA GLU A 59 21.37 -8.50 19.43
C GLU A 59 20.34 -8.97 18.41
N LEU A 60 20.59 -8.72 17.11
CA LEU A 60 19.63 -9.05 16.05
C LEU A 60 19.29 -10.55 16.03
N ILE A 61 20.27 -11.42 16.29
CA ILE A 61 20.05 -12.87 16.36
C ILE A 61 19.04 -13.23 17.46
N ASP A 62 19.08 -12.57 18.61
CA ASP A 62 18.16 -12.84 19.72
C ASP A 62 16.75 -12.42 19.37
N TRP A 63 16.57 -11.34 18.60
CA TRP A 63 15.27 -10.96 18.06
C TRP A 63 14.70 -11.96 17.06
N LEU A 64 15.55 -12.72 16.38
CA LEU A 64 15.15 -13.70 15.36
C LEU A 64 14.83 -15.07 15.95
N ILE A 65 15.50 -15.48 17.04
CA ILE A 65 15.40 -16.85 17.56
C ILE A 65 14.66 -16.97 18.89
N LEU A 66 14.53 -15.87 19.65
CA LEU A 66 13.88 -15.88 20.96
C LEU A 66 12.53 -15.18 20.91
N SER A 67 11.58 -15.65 21.72
CA SER A 67 10.32 -14.95 21.94
C SER A 67 10.52 -13.77 22.90
N HIS A 68 10.02 -12.60 22.54
CA HIS A 68 10.06 -11.39 23.35
C HIS A 68 8.66 -10.86 23.70
N GLY A 69 7.66 -11.76 23.74
CA GLY A 69 6.26 -11.42 23.98
C GLY A 69 5.71 -10.52 22.86
N ASN A 70 5.18 -9.35 23.22
CA ASN A 70 4.65 -8.38 22.25
C ASN A 70 5.75 -7.60 21.50
N ASN A 71 7.03 -7.79 21.85
CA ASN A 71 8.16 -7.13 21.21
C ASN A 71 8.77 -8.05 20.15
N GLY A 72 9.40 -7.46 19.13
CA GLY A 72 10.08 -8.24 18.11
C GLY A 72 10.39 -7.44 16.86
N LEU A 73 10.50 -8.15 15.74
CA LEU A 73 10.67 -7.58 14.42
C LEU A 73 9.32 -7.58 13.69
N VAL A 74 9.08 -6.55 12.90
CA VAL A 74 7.96 -6.51 11.95
C VAL A 74 8.46 -6.12 10.56
N SER A 75 7.87 -6.72 9.55
CA SER A 75 8.17 -6.45 8.15
C SER A 75 7.41 -5.22 7.66
N VAL A 76 8.13 -4.34 6.96
CA VAL A 76 7.58 -3.12 6.36
C VAL A 76 8.17 -2.98 4.95
N GLY A 77 7.30 -2.91 3.95
CA GLY A 77 7.70 -2.70 2.57
C GLY A 77 8.45 -1.39 2.37
N ASP A 78 9.42 -1.40 1.46
CA ASP A 78 10.23 -0.23 1.13
C ASP A 78 9.36 0.96 0.75
N ASN A 79 9.74 2.12 1.25
CA ASN A 79 8.89 3.30 1.27
C ASN A 79 9.73 4.58 1.30
N ILE A 80 9.06 5.71 1.10
CA ILE A 80 9.71 7.03 0.99
C ILE A 80 10.51 7.36 2.26
N LEU A 81 10.02 7.02 3.45
CA LEU A 81 10.76 7.26 4.69
C LEU A 81 12.10 6.51 4.69
N PHE A 82 12.11 5.23 4.33
CA PHE A 82 13.35 4.44 4.28
C PHE A 82 14.32 4.98 3.23
N GLN A 83 13.82 5.40 2.07
CA GLN A 83 14.65 6.05 1.05
C GLN A 83 15.32 7.32 1.58
N LYS A 84 14.56 8.21 2.23
CA LYS A 84 15.12 9.45 2.81
C LYS A 84 16.08 9.19 3.97
N ILE A 85 15.88 8.12 4.73
CA ILE A 85 16.85 7.68 5.75
C ILE A 85 18.16 7.24 5.08
N ARG A 86 18.10 6.45 3.99
CA ARG A 86 19.30 6.02 3.25
C ARG A 86 20.07 7.20 2.67
N GLU A 87 19.36 8.16 2.04
CA GLU A 87 19.97 9.41 1.54
C GLU A 87 20.70 10.17 2.66
N VAL A 88 20.04 10.42 3.80
CA VAL A 88 20.65 11.14 4.93
C VAL A 88 21.86 10.41 5.48
N LYS A 89 21.84 9.07 5.50
CA LYS A 89 22.99 8.28 5.96
C LYS A 89 24.15 8.36 4.97
N ALA A 90 23.88 8.31 3.67
CA ALA A 90 24.90 8.51 2.63
C ALA A 90 25.54 9.90 2.72
N GLU A 91 24.74 10.95 2.95
CA GLU A 91 25.23 12.31 3.19
C GLU A 91 26.12 12.40 4.44
N ILE A 92 25.76 11.71 5.52
CA ILE A 92 26.54 11.69 6.76
C ILE A 92 27.85 10.92 6.58
N SER A 93 27.84 9.81 5.84
CA SER A 93 29.03 9.00 5.59
C SER A 93 29.93 9.54 4.47
N GLY A 94 29.44 10.50 3.67
CA GLY A 94 30.14 10.98 2.48
C GLY A 94 30.15 9.97 1.33
N ASP A 95 29.13 9.11 1.24
CA ASP A 95 29.01 8.14 0.16
C ASP A 95 28.35 8.80 -1.06
N GLU A 96 29.16 9.41 -1.91
CA GLU A 96 28.68 10.08 -3.14
C GLU A 96 28.09 9.08 -4.14
N SER A 97 28.57 7.83 -4.16
CA SER A 97 28.11 6.80 -5.10
C SER A 97 26.65 6.40 -4.91
N PHE A 98 26.11 6.64 -3.72
CA PHE A 98 24.69 6.47 -3.44
C PHE A 98 23.81 7.31 -4.37
N PHE A 99 24.30 8.47 -4.84
CA PHE A 99 23.54 9.41 -5.67
C PHE A 99 23.73 9.22 -7.18
N ASP A 100 24.52 8.23 -7.60
CA ASP A 100 24.72 7.90 -9.02
C ASP A 100 23.46 7.27 -9.63
N ASP A 101 22.72 6.48 -8.83
CA ASP A 101 21.49 5.81 -9.21
C ASP A 101 20.25 6.61 -8.75
N THR A 102 19.19 6.58 -9.54
CA THR A 102 17.87 7.11 -9.15
C THR A 102 17.21 6.25 -8.06
N PRO A 103 16.26 6.77 -7.26
CA PRO A 103 15.59 5.99 -6.22
C PRO A 103 14.94 4.68 -6.70
N ASN A 104 14.36 4.66 -7.90
CA ASN A 104 13.80 3.45 -8.51
C ASN A 104 14.88 2.42 -8.90
N GLU A 105 16.01 2.87 -9.46
CA GLU A 105 17.16 2.00 -9.74
C GLU A 105 17.74 1.42 -8.44
N GLN A 106 17.94 2.24 -7.42
CA GLN A 106 18.41 1.80 -6.10
C GLN A 106 17.49 0.73 -5.49
N GLN A 107 16.17 0.94 -5.59
CA GLN A 107 15.19 0.00 -5.07
C GLN A 107 15.22 -1.33 -5.85
N TYR A 108 15.34 -1.29 -7.17
CA TYR A 108 15.44 -2.49 -8.00
C TYR A 108 16.76 -3.25 -7.77
N ASN A 109 17.89 -2.53 -7.64
CA ASN A 109 19.19 -3.12 -7.29
C ASN A 109 19.13 -3.82 -5.92
N THR A 110 18.45 -3.21 -4.95
CA THR A 110 18.20 -3.82 -3.64
C THR A 110 17.37 -5.10 -3.76
N TYR A 111 16.32 -5.09 -4.58
CA TYR A 111 15.52 -6.29 -4.87
C TYR A 111 16.36 -7.41 -5.50
N ARG A 112 17.18 -7.11 -6.51
CA ARG A 112 18.07 -8.09 -7.15
C ARG A 112 19.05 -8.71 -6.15
N LYS A 113 19.64 -7.89 -5.29
CA LYS A 113 20.55 -8.35 -4.24
C LYS A 113 19.86 -9.29 -3.24
N LEU A 114 18.60 -9.02 -2.89
CA LEU A 114 17.81 -9.92 -2.06
C LEU A 114 17.55 -11.27 -2.75
N GLU A 115 17.26 -11.26 -4.04
CA GLU A 115 17.10 -12.49 -4.84
C GLU A 115 18.39 -13.31 -4.92
N GLU A 116 19.55 -12.65 -5.00
CA GLU A 116 20.86 -13.31 -4.91
C GLU A 116 21.06 -14.00 -3.56
N TYR A 117 20.77 -13.31 -2.44
CA TYR A 117 20.82 -13.94 -1.12
C TYR A 117 19.91 -15.17 -1.03
N ARG A 118 18.66 -15.06 -1.52
CA ARG A 118 17.70 -16.17 -1.53
C ARG A 118 18.20 -17.36 -2.34
N LYS A 119 18.79 -17.12 -3.52
CA LYS A 119 19.38 -18.16 -4.38
C LYS A 119 20.57 -18.85 -3.69
N GLU A 120 21.47 -18.09 -3.08
CA GLU A 120 22.60 -18.65 -2.33
C GLU A 120 22.15 -19.49 -1.13
N ILE A 121 21.20 -18.98 -0.33
CA ILE A 121 20.62 -19.69 0.81
C ILE A 121 19.96 -21.00 0.35
N LYS A 122 19.21 -20.98 -0.76
CA LYS A 122 18.61 -22.18 -1.35
C LYS A 122 19.66 -23.21 -1.75
N SER A 123 20.74 -22.77 -2.41
CA SER A 123 21.86 -23.65 -2.78
C SER A 123 22.54 -24.27 -1.55
N LEU A 124 22.79 -23.48 -0.50
CA LEU A 124 23.38 -23.96 0.75
C LEU A 124 22.47 -24.97 1.48
N LYS A 125 21.15 -24.73 1.50
CA LYS A 125 20.16 -25.68 2.02
C LYS A 125 20.18 -27.01 1.25
N ASN A 126 20.26 -26.97 -0.08
CA ASN A 126 20.34 -28.18 -0.89
C ASN A 126 21.64 -28.97 -0.61
N ALA A 127 22.78 -28.29 -0.49
CA ALA A 127 24.04 -28.95 -0.15
C ALA A 127 23.99 -29.64 1.23
N LEU A 128 23.24 -29.09 2.20
CA LEU A 128 23.04 -29.73 3.51
C LEU A 128 22.21 -31.02 3.41
N LYS A 129 21.22 -31.08 2.51
CA LYS A 129 20.43 -32.30 2.27
C LYS A 129 21.31 -33.44 1.77
N GLU A 130 22.24 -33.16 0.86
CA GLU A 130 23.18 -34.17 0.37
C GLU A 130 24.14 -34.66 1.46
N LYS A 131 24.67 -33.73 2.27
CA LYS A 131 25.55 -34.04 3.40
C LYS A 131 25.59 -32.89 4.40
N ALA A 132 25.06 -33.14 5.60
CA ALA A 132 25.13 -32.22 6.72
C ALA A 132 26.52 -32.27 7.38
N THR A 133 27.18 -31.13 7.49
CA THR A 133 28.40 -30.94 8.30
C THR A 133 28.30 -29.63 9.06
N GLU A 134 28.96 -29.54 10.22
CA GLU A 134 28.97 -28.33 11.06
C GLU A 134 29.40 -27.09 10.27
N LYS A 135 30.49 -27.19 9.50
CA LYS A 135 30.98 -26.11 8.63
C LYS A 135 29.95 -25.66 7.57
N ARG A 136 29.11 -26.56 7.06
CA ARG A 136 28.06 -26.20 6.08
C ARG A 136 26.88 -25.51 6.77
N ILE A 137 26.55 -25.94 7.99
CA ILE A 137 25.50 -25.30 8.82
C ILE A 137 25.94 -23.88 9.19
N GLU A 138 27.19 -23.71 9.64
CA GLU A 138 27.77 -22.40 9.95
C GLU A 138 27.70 -21.45 8.75
N LYS A 139 28.13 -21.91 7.56
CA LYS A 139 28.07 -21.11 6.33
C LYS A 139 26.63 -20.71 5.94
N LEU A 140 25.65 -21.60 6.14
CA LEU A 140 24.24 -21.28 5.90
C LEU A 140 23.76 -20.19 6.89
N ASN A 141 24.04 -20.37 8.17
CA ASN A 141 23.64 -19.43 9.22
C ASN A 141 24.28 -18.05 9.02
N ASP A 142 25.56 -18.00 8.64
CA ASP A 142 26.26 -16.76 8.31
C ASP A 142 25.58 -16.02 7.16
N LYS A 143 25.24 -16.75 6.09
CA LYS A 143 24.58 -16.18 4.91
C LYS A 143 23.16 -15.69 5.23
N ILE A 144 22.41 -16.42 6.04
CA ILE A 144 21.11 -15.98 6.55
C ILE A 144 21.29 -14.69 7.36
N MET A 145 22.25 -14.65 8.29
CA MET A 145 22.51 -13.47 9.11
C MET A 145 23.00 -12.26 8.31
N GLU A 146 23.74 -12.47 7.23
CA GLU A 146 24.12 -11.42 6.27
C GLU A 146 22.88 -10.79 5.63
N MET A 147 21.94 -11.62 5.14
CA MET A 147 20.67 -11.17 4.60
C MET A 147 19.81 -10.45 5.65
N GLU A 148 19.73 -10.99 6.87
CA GLU A 148 18.96 -10.40 7.97
C GLU A 148 19.50 -9.03 8.38
N LYS A 149 20.82 -8.86 8.45
CA LYS A 149 21.46 -7.56 8.68
C LYS A 149 21.19 -6.57 7.55
N PHE A 150 21.17 -7.05 6.30
CA PHE A 150 20.83 -6.24 5.14
C PHE A 150 19.38 -5.73 5.17
N LEU A 151 18.45 -6.55 5.64
CA LEU A 151 17.02 -6.20 5.74
C LEU A 151 16.67 -5.39 7.01
N PHE A 152 17.57 -5.31 7.99
CA PHE A 152 17.27 -4.65 9.25
C PHE A 152 17.49 -3.12 9.20
N ILE A 153 16.45 -2.35 9.52
CA ILE A 153 16.53 -0.89 9.65
C ILE A 153 16.45 -0.50 11.13
N PRO A 154 17.60 -0.19 11.79
CA PRO A 154 17.61 0.14 13.21
C PRO A 154 17.12 1.56 13.50
N ASP A 155 17.04 2.43 12.48
CA ASP A 155 16.79 3.87 12.63
C ASP A 155 15.32 4.20 12.91
N VAL A 156 14.44 3.20 12.79
CA VAL A 156 12.98 3.31 12.96
C VAL A 156 12.49 2.23 13.92
N ILE A 157 11.65 2.64 14.88
CA ILE A 157 11.01 1.73 15.84
C ILE A 157 9.51 2.01 15.85
N ASN A 158 8.69 0.98 15.67
CA ASN A 158 7.27 1.06 15.95
C ASN A 158 7.01 0.75 17.41
N VAL A 159 6.24 1.60 18.09
CA VAL A 159 5.88 1.40 19.49
C VAL A 159 4.39 1.14 19.59
N GLN A 160 4.01 -0.02 20.11
CA GLN A 160 2.62 -0.34 20.42
C GLN A 160 2.19 0.51 21.62
N SER A 161 1.21 1.38 21.40
CA SER A 161 0.67 2.28 22.39
C SER A 161 -0.29 1.54 23.30
N ASN A 162 -0.23 1.83 24.60
CA ASN A 162 -1.30 1.54 25.54
C ASN A 162 -1.59 2.81 26.35
N LYS A 163 -2.82 2.95 26.88
CA LYS A 163 -3.35 4.25 27.32
C LYS A 163 -2.50 4.99 28.35
N THR A 164 -1.73 4.32 29.20
CA THR A 164 -0.98 4.97 30.29
C THR A 164 0.53 4.95 30.09
N ALA A 165 1.12 3.84 29.65
CA ALA A 165 2.59 3.74 29.56
C ALA A 165 3.16 4.64 28.46
N TYR A 166 2.45 4.79 27.34
CA TYR A 166 2.91 5.59 26.19
C TYR A 166 3.12 7.06 26.55
N ASP A 167 2.24 7.64 27.37
CA ASP A 167 2.29 9.06 27.74
C ASP A 167 3.52 9.43 28.57
N GLU A 168 4.15 8.47 29.24
CA GLU A 168 5.33 8.72 30.07
C GLU A 168 6.57 9.12 29.26
N PHE A 169 6.64 8.74 27.99
CA PHE A 169 7.80 8.99 27.13
C PHE A 169 7.47 9.60 25.77
N SER A 170 6.22 9.56 25.30
CA SER A 170 5.84 9.99 23.94
C SER A 170 6.32 11.39 23.55
N LYS A 171 6.32 12.35 24.48
CA LYS A 171 6.78 13.74 24.24
C LYS A 171 8.30 13.90 24.24
N LYS A 172 9.02 13.16 25.08
CA LYS A 172 10.48 13.33 25.27
C LYS A 172 11.32 12.32 24.49
N GLY A 173 10.72 11.20 24.11
CA GLY A 173 11.41 10.04 23.53
C GLY A 173 11.94 9.06 24.59
N PHE A 174 12.67 8.06 24.11
CA PHE A 174 13.37 7.07 24.93
C PHE A 174 14.71 6.72 24.27
N TYR A 175 15.58 6.04 25.01
CA TYR A 175 16.83 5.51 24.48
C TYR A 175 16.68 4.02 24.20
N TYR A 176 17.20 3.57 23.06
CA TYR A 176 17.38 2.17 22.73
C TYR A 176 18.82 1.96 22.25
N ALA A 177 19.53 1.02 22.87
CA ALA A 177 20.92 0.73 22.54
C ALA A 177 21.85 1.97 22.58
N GLY A 178 21.60 2.91 23.48
CA GLY A 178 22.36 4.16 23.63
C GLY A 178 21.92 5.30 22.70
N GLU A 179 21.08 5.04 21.72
CA GLU A 179 20.56 6.02 20.77
C GLU A 179 19.19 6.55 21.18
N LYS A 180 18.96 7.85 21.01
CA LYS A 180 17.68 8.47 21.37
C LYS A 180 16.69 8.36 20.21
N TYR A 181 15.48 7.88 20.49
CA TYR A 181 14.36 7.81 19.56
C TYR A 181 13.26 8.78 19.96
N ILE A 182 12.76 9.56 19.01
CA ILE A 182 11.71 10.55 19.19
C ILE A 182 10.49 10.23 18.34
N ARG A 183 9.32 10.64 18.81
CA ARG A 183 8.05 10.40 18.15
C ARG A 183 8.06 11.09 16.78
N ARG A 184 7.64 10.36 15.74
CA ARG A 184 7.51 10.87 14.38
C ARG A 184 6.03 11.00 13.99
N SER A 185 5.38 9.91 13.61
CA SER A 185 4.01 9.91 13.08
C SER A 185 3.23 8.67 13.46
N ALA A 186 1.91 8.72 13.27
CA ALA A 186 1.06 7.55 13.22
C ALA A 186 0.20 7.65 11.96
N GLY A 187 0.55 6.88 10.92
CA GLY A 187 -0.28 6.74 9.73
C GLY A 187 -1.49 5.85 10.00
N SER A 188 -2.40 5.73 9.03
CA SER A 188 -3.61 4.91 9.19
C SER A 188 -3.32 3.44 9.53
N GLY A 189 -2.27 2.85 8.94
CA GLY A 189 -1.85 1.49 9.27
C GLY A 189 -1.37 1.37 10.71
N ASN A 190 -0.58 2.35 11.19
CA ASN A 190 -0.15 2.39 12.57
C ASN A 190 -1.33 2.51 13.53
N LEU A 191 -2.28 3.40 13.25
CA LEU A 191 -3.46 3.62 14.10
C LEU A 191 -4.33 2.36 14.22
N LYS A 192 -4.51 1.60 13.12
CA LYS A 192 -5.23 0.32 13.14
C LYS A 192 -4.56 -0.72 14.04
N GLN A 193 -3.22 -0.76 14.02
CA GLN A 193 -2.43 -1.66 14.87
C GLN A 193 -2.12 -1.07 16.24
N ASN A 194 -2.67 0.11 16.57
CA ASN A 194 -2.39 0.86 17.79
C ASN A 194 -0.87 1.05 18.03
N THR A 195 -0.14 1.37 16.96
CA THR A 195 1.29 1.68 16.99
C THR A 195 1.57 3.14 16.65
N VAL A 196 2.78 3.61 17.00
CA VAL A 196 3.31 4.92 16.62
C VAL A 196 4.77 4.74 16.18
N THR A 197 5.15 5.40 15.09
CA THR A 197 6.52 5.34 14.58
C THR A 197 7.41 6.34 15.31
N PHE A 198 8.55 5.86 15.78
CA PHE A 198 9.66 6.63 16.34
C PHE A 198 10.86 6.54 15.41
N ILE A 199 11.62 7.64 15.34
CA ILE A 199 12.84 7.75 14.53
C ILE A 199 13.99 8.20 15.41
N ARG A 200 15.22 7.79 15.08
CA ARG A 200 16.40 8.24 15.79
C ARG A 200 16.56 9.77 15.71
N GLU A 201 16.82 10.43 16.84
CA GLU A 201 16.90 11.90 16.97
C GLU A 201 17.98 12.47 16.04
N GLU A 202 19.12 11.80 15.89
CA GLU A 202 20.27 12.30 15.14
C GLU A 202 20.00 12.56 13.65
N ILE A 203 19.10 11.77 13.05
CA ILE A 203 18.74 11.89 11.62
C ILE A 203 17.42 12.61 11.40
N CYS A 204 16.61 12.79 12.45
CA CYS A 204 15.21 13.21 12.33
C CYS A 204 15.07 14.53 11.57
N ASP A 205 15.81 15.56 11.97
CA ASP A 205 15.67 16.90 11.38
C ASP A 205 16.04 16.92 9.88
N LYS A 206 17.09 16.18 9.49
CA LYS A 206 17.50 16.04 8.09
C LYS A 206 16.46 15.28 7.27
N VAL A 207 15.91 14.19 7.82
CA VAL A 207 14.84 13.44 7.16
C VAL A 207 13.58 14.29 7.01
N LEU A 208 13.18 15.04 8.05
CA LEU A 208 12.02 15.93 8.03
C LEU A 208 12.15 17.00 6.94
N ALA A 209 13.34 17.58 6.76
CA ALA A 209 13.58 18.55 5.69
C ALA A 209 13.31 17.97 4.30
N LYS A 210 13.72 16.71 4.06
CA LYS A 210 13.52 16.02 2.77
C LYS A 210 12.07 15.60 2.52
N ILE A 211 11.32 15.23 3.57
CA ILE A 211 9.91 14.80 3.42
C ILE A 211 8.88 15.94 3.53
N ARG A 212 9.34 17.18 3.72
CA ARG A 212 8.49 18.39 3.74
C ARG A 212 8.72 19.23 2.48
N VAL A 213 8.76 18.52 1.36
CA VAL A 213 9.06 19.00 0.01
C VAL A 213 8.34 20.31 -0.29
N GLY A 214 9.09 21.37 -0.55
CA GLY A 214 8.55 22.63 -1.07
C GLY A 214 7.63 23.41 -0.12
N PHE A 215 7.50 23.03 1.16
CA PHE A 215 6.69 23.80 2.11
C PHE A 215 7.20 25.24 2.19
N GLN A 216 6.30 26.19 1.96
CA GLN A 216 6.60 27.63 2.01
C GLN A 216 6.08 28.28 3.30
N ILE A 217 5.37 27.50 4.11
CA ILE A 217 4.65 27.96 5.28
C ILE A 217 5.12 27.17 6.48
N ASP A 218 5.42 27.87 7.56
CA ASP A 218 5.90 27.26 8.79
C ASP A 218 4.74 26.59 9.54
N ILE A 219 4.87 25.27 9.73
CA ILE A 219 3.87 24.42 10.37
C ILE A 219 3.69 24.78 11.86
N GLU A 220 4.73 25.26 12.54
CA GLU A 220 4.67 25.54 13.98
C GLU A 220 3.88 26.81 14.29
N THR A 221 3.86 27.76 13.36
CA THR A 221 3.21 29.06 13.52
C THR A 221 1.85 29.12 12.82
N THR A 222 1.46 28.06 12.12
CA THR A 222 0.32 28.11 11.20
C THR A 222 -0.78 27.11 11.56
N GLU A 223 -1.93 27.61 12.03
CA GLU A 223 -3.11 26.82 12.45
C GLU A 223 -3.93 26.24 11.28
N ILE A 224 -3.28 25.92 10.16
CA ILE A 224 -3.98 25.53 8.92
C ILE A 224 -4.37 24.04 8.88
N LEU A 225 -3.67 23.21 9.66
CA LEU A 225 -3.92 21.78 9.77
C LEU A 225 -3.98 21.34 11.23
N ALA A 226 -5.03 20.62 11.59
CA ALA A 226 -5.10 19.95 12.88
C ALA A 226 -3.89 19.00 13.04
N PRO A 227 -3.20 18.97 14.21
CA PRO A 227 -2.02 18.14 14.41
C PRO A 227 -2.21 16.65 14.11
N SER A 228 -3.41 16.11 14.41
CA SER A 228 -3.78 14.73 14.09
C SER A 228 -3.82 14.47 12.58
N LYS A 229 -4.35 15.42 11.81
CA LYS A 229 -4.42 15.35 10.35
C LYS A 229 -3.04 15.48 9.72
N PHE A 230 -2.21 16.40 10.23
CA PHE A 230 -0.83 16.56 9.78
C PHE A 230 0.00 15.29 10.02
N GLY A 231 -0.06 14.71 11.22
CA GLY A 231 0.65 13.46 11.55
C GLY A 231 0.21 12.28 10.69
N ALA A 232 -1.08 12.20 10.34
CA ALA A 232 -1.59 11.18 9.41
C ALA A 232 -1.04 11.38 7.98
N TYR A 233 -0.87 12.62 7.53
CA TYR A 233 -0.28 12.93 6.22
C TYR A 233 1.21 12.63 6.17
N GLU A 234 1.97 12.92 7.24
CA GLU A 234 3.39 12.52 7.30
C GLU A 234 3.51 10.99 7.25
N GLY A 235 2.56 10.27 7.84
CA GLY A 235 2.44 8.82 7.75
C GLY A 235 2.26 8.26 6.33
N LEU A 236 1.92 9.07 5.32
CA LEU A 236 1.83 8.59 3.93
C LEU A 236 3.17 8.09 3.39
N THR A 237 4.28 8.69 3.85
CA THR A 237 5.66 8.32 3.48
C THR A 237 6.07 6.92 3.96
N THR A 238 5.32 6.29 4.86
CA THR A 238 5.59 4.92 5.35
C THR A 238 4.74 3.88 4.63
N SER A 239 4.08 4.25 3.52
CA SER A 239 3.35 3.30 2.67
C SER A 239 4.33 2.59 1.75
N GLY A 240 4.39 1.25 1.81
CA GLY A 240 5.17 0.46 0.87
C GLY A 240 4.76 0.74 -0.58
N CYS A 241 5.72 1.06 -1.45
CA CYS A 241 5.46 1.34 -2.86
C CYS A 241 6.71 1.10 -3.72
N THR A 242 6.48 0.79 -5.00
CA THR A 242 7.53 0.70 -6.01
C THR A 242 7.81 2.10 -6.54
N PHE A 243 9.03 2.59 -6.43
CA PHE A 243 9.38 3.93 -6.90
C PHE A 243 9.35 3.99 -8.43
N VAL A 244 8.90 5.13 -8.94
CA VAL A 244 8.76 5.37 -10.38
C VAL A 244 9.25 6.77 -10.74
N THR A 245 9.55 6.97 -12.01
CA THR A 245 9.96 8.26 -12.57
C THR A 245 8.94 9.34 -12.20
N LYS A 246 9.45 10.47 -11.68
CA LYS A 246 8.65 11.65 -11.32
C LYS A 246 7.94 12.22 -12.58
N PRO A 247 6.60 12.34 -12.57
CA PRO A 247 5.85 12.95 -13.68
C PRO A 247 5.85 14.48 -13.61
N ARG A 248 5.57 15.15 -14.73
CA ARG A 248 5.18 16.56 -14.77
C ARG A 248 3.68 16.68 -14.48
N VAL A 249 3.33 17.43 -13.43
CA VAL A 249 1.98 17.42 -12.86
C VAL A 249 1.30 18.76 -13.02
N VAL A 250 0.03 18.74 -13.39
CA VAL A 250 -0.91 19.85 -13.19
C VAL A 250 -1.97 19.43 -12.19
N VAL A 251 -2.38 20.34 -11.31
CA VAL A 251 -3.48 20.10 -10.37
C VAL A 251 -4.70 20.89 -10.82
N ILE A 252 -5.88 20.28 -10.79
CA ILE A 252 -7.18 20.90 -11.10
C ILE A 252 -8.08 20.87 -9.86
N PRO A 253 -9.07 21.78 -9.73
CA PRO A 253 -10.04 21.71 -8.63
C PRO A 253 -10.83 20.40 -8.65
N ASP A 254 -11.28 19.97 -7.47
CA ASP A 254 -12.28 18.91 -7.37
C ASP A 254 -13.58 19.34 -8.06
N PHE A 255 -14.26 18.39 -8.72
CA PHE A 255 -15.62 18.64 -9.23
C PHE A 255 -16.64 18.33 -8.14
N GLU A 256 -16.97 19.36 -7.37
CA GLU A 256 -18.03 19.31 -6.37
C GLU A 256 -19.34 19.79 -7.00
N TYR A 257 -20.20 18.83 -7.33
CA TYR A 257 -21.53 19.16 -7.83
C TYR A 257 -22.56 18.99 -6.73
N ILE A 258 -23.54 19.89 -6.67
CA ILE A 258 -24.72 19.70 -5.83
C ILE A 258 -25.64 18.76 -6.60
N THR A 259 -25.38 17.47 -6.47
CA THR A 259 -26.24 16.42 -7.04
C THR A 259 -27.70 16.49 -6.55
N PHE A 260 -28.01 17.34 -5.55
CA PHE A 260 -29.31 17.37 -4.85
C PHE A 260 -29.98 18.76 -4.74
N ARG A 261 -29.52 19.80 -5.44
CA ARG A 261 -30.22 21.11 -5.46
C ARG A 261 -31.30 21.20 -6.52
N ASP A 262 -31.39 20.21 -7.40
CA ASP A 262 -32.45 20.18 -8.39
C ASP A 262 -33.81 20.07 -7.67
N LYS A 263 -34.82 20.83 -8.12
CA LYS A 263 -36.13 20.92 -7.47
C LYS A 263 -36.83 19.57 -7.31
N ASN A 264 -36.38 18.56 -8.07
CA ASN A 264 -36.90 17.20 -8.10
C ASN A 264 -36.21 16.24 -7.10
N ASN A 265 -35.12 16.65 -6.41
CA ASN A 265 -34.28 15.74 -5.60
C ASN A 265 -34.44 15.87 -4.08
N LYS A 266 -35.45 16.61 -3.59
CA LYS A 266 -35.80 16.64 -2.15
C LYS A 266 -36.17 15.27 -1.58
N ASP A 267 -36.49 14.30 -2.45
CA ASP A 267 -36.88 12.95 -2.08
C ASP A 267 -35.68 11.99 -1.91
N HIS A 268 -34.44 12.45 -2.15
CA HIS A 268 -33.24 11.64 -1.91
C HIS A 268 -32.87 11.64 -0.43
N ASN A 269 -33.55 10.74 0.27
CA ASN A 269 -33.33 10.47 1.67
C ASN A 269 -32.10 9.57 1.88
N VAL A 270 -31.37 9.83 2.95
CA VAL A 270 -30.25 8.99 3.43
C VAL A 270 -30.46 8.62 4.88
N TYR A 271 -29.92 7.48 5.28
CA TYR A 271 -29.77 7.16 6.69
C TYR A 271 -28.73 8.11 7.30
N TYR A 272 -29.16 8.89 8.29
CA TYR A 272 -28.32 9.85 9.00
C TYR A 272 -28.14 9.38 10.44
N VAL A 273 -26.92 8.92 10.73
CA VAL A 273 -26.58 8.36 12.03
C VAL A 273 -26.03 9.48 12.90
N THR A 274 -26.74 9.82 13.97
CA THR A 274 -26.26 10.73 15.01
C THR A 274 -25.69 9.91 16.17
N LYS A 275 -24.72 10.50 16.86
CA LYS A 275 -24.09 9.89 18.02
C LYS A 275 -24.13 10.87 19.18
N GLU A 276 -24.79 10.47 20.27
CA GLU A 276 -24.74 11.16 21.54
C GLU A 276 -23.83 10.42 22.53
N GLY A 277 -23.28 11.15 23.50
CA GLY A 277 -22.34 10.59 24.47
C GLY A 277 -20.98 10.17 23.88
N GLY A 278 -20.25 9.31 24.59
CA GLY A 278 -18.97 8.76 24.16
C GLY A 278 -17.77 9.32 24.94
N ARG A 279 -16.55 9.11 24.39
CA ARG A 279 -15.30 9.41 25.12
C ARG A 279 -15.17 10.87 25.55
N ASP A 280 -15.78 11.79 24.81
CA ASP A 280 -15.67 13.22 25.07
C ASP A 280 -16.61 13.66 26.21
N THR A 281 -17.68 12.91 26.49
CA THR A 281 -18.63 13.17 27.59
C THR A 281 -18.48 12.19 28.76
N GLY A 282 -17.82 11.05 28.56
CA GLY A 282 -17.69 9.97 29.54
C GLY A 282 -18.88 9.00 29.60
N GLU A 283 -19.91 9.23 28.78
CA GLU A 283 -21.14 8.42 28.74
C GLU A 283 -21.04 7.29 27.71
N ALA A 284 -21.88 6.27 27.85
CA ALA A 284 -22.01 5.25 26.82
C ALA A 284 -22.50 5.91 25.53
N PRO A 285 -21.88 5.61 24.37
CA PRO A 285 -22.33 6.18 23.11
C PRO A 285 -23.70 5.60 22.75
N GLU A 286 -24.68 6.47 22.53
CA GLU A 286 -25.97 6.13 21.95
C GLU A 286 -25.99 6.58 20.48
N TYR A 287 -26.55 5.73 19.62
CA TYR A 287 -26.66 6.00 18.18
C TYR A 287 -28.13 6.06 17.82
N ASP A 288 -28.53 7.13 17.15
CA ASP A 288 -29.86 7.28 16.58
C ASP A 288 -29.75 7.32 15.06
N ILE A 289 -30.77 6.79 14.37
CA ILE A 289 -30.78 6.68 12.91
C ILE A 289 -32.04 7.34 12.39
N ASP A 290 -31.84 8.51 11.77
CA ASP A 290 -32.88 9.23 11.08
C ASP A 290 -32.82 8.97 9.57
N ILE A 291 -33.93 9.31 8.90
CA ILE A 291 -34.00 9.37 7.44
C ILE A 291 -34.21 10.84 7.07
N VAL A 292 -33.18 11.48 6.54
CA VAL A 292 -33.21 12.90 6.17
C VAL A 292 -32.83 13.09 4.70
N PRO A 293 -33.32 14.15 4.04
CA PRO A 293 -32.82 14.51 2.72
C PRO A 293 -31.31 14.77 2.76
N PHE A 294 -30.55 14.23 1.81
CA PHE A 294 -29.09 14.36 1.82
C PHE A 294 -28.59 15.81 1.94
N PHE A 295 -29.30 16.76 1.33
CA PHE A 295 -28.91 18.17 1.38
C PHE A 295 -28.97 18.78 2.79
N GLU A 296 -29.74 18.19 3.72
CA GLU A 296 -29.89 18.62 5.11
C GLU A 296 -28.79 18.06 6.02
N THR A 297 -27.97 17.13 5.53
CA THR A 297 -26.88 16.53 6.32
C THR A 297 -25.73 17.51 6.62
N LYS A 298 -25.72 18.70 6.02
CA LYS A 298 -24.71 19.73 6.24
C LYS A 298 -25.28 21.13 6.09
N GLU A 299 -24.95 22.01 7.04
CA GLU A 299 -25.26 23.43 6.96
C GLU A 299 -24.62 24.06 5.71
N GLY A 300 -25.42 24.74 4.88
CA GLY A 300 -24.99 25.29 3.59
C GLY A 300 -25.13 24.34 2.39
N GLY A 301 -25.64 23.11 2.60
CA GLY A 301 -25.85 22.09 1.60
C GLY A 301 -24.70 21.06 1.56
N ALA A 302 -25.05 19.81 1.28
CA ALA A 302 -24.09 18.74 1.08
C ALA A 302 -23.71 18.61 -0.40
N TYR A 303 -22.41 18.37 -0.65
CA TYR A 303 -21.81 18.26 -1.97
C TYR A 303 -21.15 16.89 -2.09
N LEU A 304 -21.19 16.29 -3.28
CA LEU A 304 -20.43 15.09 -3.59
C LEU A 304 -19.34 15.46 -4.59
N ASN A 305 -18.10 15.10 -4.25
CA ASN A 305 -17.00 15.14 -5.19
C ASN A 305 -17.12 13.92 -6.11
N SER A 306 -17.28 14.16 -7.41
CA SER A 306 -17.49 13.08 -8.39
C SER A 306 -16.22 12.27 -8.67
N PHE A 307 -15.05 12.83 -8.31
CA PHE A 307 -13.73 12.29 -8.65
C PHE A 307 -12.79 12.29 -7.43
N ASP A 308 -13.31 12.14 -6.20
CA ASP A 308 -12.51 12.20 -4.96
C ASP A 308 -11.33 11.23 -5.00
N GLY A 309 -10.12 11.80 -4.99
CA GLY A 309 -8.90 11.03 -5.00
C GLY A 309 -8.54 10.42 -6.36
N MET A 310 -9.25 10.72 -7.44
CA MET A 310 -8.97 10.25 -8.81
C MET A 310 -8.37 11.35 -9.68
N GLY A 311 -7.35 11.00 -10.47
CA GLY A 311 -6.71 11.85 -11.48
C GLY A 311 -6.34 11.04 -12.72
N PHE A 312 -5.57 11.63 -13.64
CA PHE A 312 -5.09 10.96 -14.84
C PHE A 312 -3.59 10.81 -14.90
N VAL A 313 -3.16 9.77 -15.61
CA VAL A 313 -1.79 9.61 -16.13
C VAL A 313 -1.84 9.36 -17.63
N SER A 314 -0.91 9.97 -18.37
CA SER A 314 -0.77 9.82 -19.81
C SER A 314 -0.30 8.39 -20.14
N PRO A 315 -1.01 7.65 -21.01
CA PRO A 315 -0.58 6.32 -21.45
C PRO A 315 0.84 6.32 -22.04
N ASP A 316 1.17 7.30 -22.89
CA ASP A 316 2.51 7.44 -23.49
C ASP A 316 3.60 7.54 -22.42
N PHE A 317 3.38 8.34 -21.36
CA PHE A 317 4.34 8.46 -20.27
C PHE A 317 4.49 7.14 -19.49
N VAL A 318 3.38 6.42 -19.26
CA VAL A 318 3.41 5.10 -18.62
C VAL A 318 4.23 4.12 -19.46
N GLU A 319 4.00 4.07 -20.77
CA GLU A 319 4.72 3.19 -21.70
C GLU A 319 6.22 3.50 -21.74
N GLU A 320 6.58 4.77 -21.77
CA GLU A 320 7.97 5.20 -21.89
C GLU A 320 8.78 5.02 -20.60
N LYS A 321 8.14 5.25 -19.45
CA LYS A 321 8.80 5.34 -18.13
C LYS A 321 8.32 4.26 -17.17
N TRP A 322 7.07 4.31 -16.74
CA TRP A 322 6.60 3.48 -15.61
C TRP A 322 6.59 1.99 -15.89
N ILE A 323 6.36 1.53 -17.13
CA ILE A 323 6.47 0.11 -17.46
C ILE A 323 7.87 -0.43 -17.14
N LYS A 324 8.92 0.37 -17.44
CA LYS A 324 10.31 0.00 -17.16
C LYS A 324 10.58 0.04 -15.66
N ASP A 325 10.17 1.11 -14.99
CA ASP A 325 10.38 1.28 -13.54
C ASP A 325 9.67 0.18 -12.72
N LEU A 326 8.49 -0.25 -13.17
CA LEU A 326 7.70 -1.31 -12.54
C LEU A 326 8.11 -2.72 -12.99
N HIS A 327 8.94 -2.84 -14.02
CA HIS A 327 9.32 -4.12 -14.66
C HIS A 327 8.13 -4.97 -15.13
N ILE A 328 7.11 -4.34 -15.73
CA ILE A 328 5.91 -5.02 -16.27
C ILE A 328 5.89 -5.04 -17.81
N ASP A 329 4.89 -5.70 -18.41
CA ASP A 329 4.79 -5.91 -19.87
C ASP A 329 3.51 -5.34 -20.51
N TYR A 330 2.75 -4.53 -19.76
CA TYR A 330 1.48 -3.95 -20.19
C TYR A 330 1.28 -2.57 -19.56
N VAL A 331 0.29 -1.82 -20.07
CA VAL A 331 -0.17 -0.55 -19.47
C VAL A 331 -1.37 -0.84 -18.55
N PRO A 332 -1.23 -0.77 -17.22
CA PRO A 332 -2.37 -0.83 -16.31
C PRO A 332 -3.39 0.27 -16.58
N SER A 333 -4.68 -0.03 -16.40
CA SER A 333 -5.76 0.95 -16.51
C SER A 333 -5.77 1.95 -15.35
N ALA A 334 -5.24 1.58 -14.19
CA ALA A 334 -5.17 2.47 -13.03
C ALA A 334 -4.00 2.14 -12.08
N PHE A 335 -3.59 3.16 -11.32
CA PHE A 335 -2.46 3.13 -10.38
C PHE A 335 -2.85 3.79 -9.05
N ASN A 336 -2.75 3.07 -7.95
CA ASN A 336 -2.75 3.66 -6.62
C ASN A 336 -1.37 4.27 -6.34
N VAL A 337 -1.27 5.59 -6.44
CA VAL A 337 -0.02 6.32 -6.30
C VAL A 337 0.18 6.88 -4.90
N ARG A 338 1.45 6.96 -4.50
CA ARG A 338 1.90 7.60 -3.27
C ARG A 338 3.06 8.53 -3.62
N SER A 339 3.01 9.72 -3.06
CA SER A 339 4.13 10.63 -3.06
C SER A 339 4.08 11.49 -1.79
N ILE A 340 5.06 12.36 -1.59
CA ILE A 340 5.13 13.19 -0.39
C ILE A 340 3.96 14.19 -0.41
N GLY A 341 2.93 13.95 0.42
CA GLY A 341 1.73 14.78 0.43
C GLY A 341 0.74 14.55 -0.71
N VAL A 342 0.96 13.54 -1.55
CA VAL A 342 0.04 13.17 -2.63
C VAL A 342 -0.41 11.72 -2.44
N LYS A 343 -1.72 11.50 -2.54
CA LYS A 343 -2.33 10.18 -2.42
C LYS A 343 -3.57 10.11 -3.29
N GLY A 344 -3.65 9.10 -4.15
CA GLY A 344 -4.86 8.85 -4.90
C GLY A 344 -4.72 7.71 -5.90
N LEU A 345 -5.72 7.63 -6.77
CA LEU A 345 -5.80 6.80 -7.96
C LEU A 345 -5.47 7.65 -9.19
N LEU A 346 -4.58 7.18 -10.05
CA LEU A 346 -4.41 7.71 -11.41
C LEU A 346 -4.95 6.71 -12.40
N VAL A 347 -5.83 7.17 -13.28
CA VAL A 347 -6.38 6.37 -14.37
C VAL A 347 -5.60 6.66 -15.65
N SER A 348 -5.20 5.62 -16.36
CA SER A 348 -4.57 5.73 -17.67
C SER A 348 -5.61 6.23 -18.67
N PHE A 349 -5.50 7.50 -19.06
CA PHE A 349 -6.46 8.14 -19.95
C PHE A 349 -5.73 9.03 -20.96
N PRO A 350 -6.05 8.93 -22.27
CA PRO A 350 -5.35 9.68 -23.31
C PRO A 350 -5.83 11.14 -23.36
N PHE A 351 -5.65 11.89 -22.27
CA PHE A 351 -6.12 13.28 -22.14
C PHE A 351 -5.47 14.23 -23.16
N LYS A 352 -4.24 13.95 -23.62
CA LYS A 352 -3.57 14.72 -24.69
C LYS A 352 -4.32 14.58 -26.02
N GLU A 353 -4.77 13.38 -26.35
CA GLU A 353 -5.58 13.12 -27.54
C GLU A 353 -6.98 13.72 -27.40
N PHE A 354 -7.59 13.60 -26.21
CA PHE A 354 -8.85 14.27 -25.90
C PHE A 354 -8.73 15.78 -26.14
N ALA A 355 -7.70 16.42 -25.58
CA ALA A 355 -7.42 17.84 -25.74
C ALA A 355 -7.32 18.22 -27.23
N ARG A 356 -6.49 17.48 -27.99
CA ARG A 356 -6.31 17.70 -29.44
C ARG A 356 -7.62 17.59 -30.22
N ARG A 357 -8.47 16.61 -29.93
CA ARG A 357 -9.78 16.43 -30.58
C ARG A 357 -10.77 17.56 -30.27
N LYS A 358 -10.69 18.11 -29.06
CA LYS A 358 -11.52 19.22 -28.61
C LYS A 358 -10.91 20.61 -28.90
N GLY A 359 -9.72 20.66 -29.51
CA GLY A 359 -9.05 21.90 -29.88
C GLY A 359 -8.26 22.57 -28.75
N TYR A 360 -8.08 21.91 -27.60
CA TYR A 360 -7.26 22.41 -26.51
C TYR A 360 -5.78 22.11 -26.75
N THR A 361 -4.93 23.12 -26.56
CA THR A 361 -3.46 22.99 -26.54
C THR A 361 -2.86 23.21 -25.16
N GLN A 362 -3.69 23.63 -24.21
CA GLN A 362 -3.27 24.15 -22.91
C GLN A 362 -4.24 23.68 -21.81
N ILE A 363 -3.76 23.70 -20.57
CA ILE A 363 -4.54 23.42 -19.36
C ILE A 363 -4.18 24.42 -18.25
N ILE A 364 -5.15 24.71 -17.39
CA ILE A 364 -5.03 25.67 -16.30
C ILE A 364 -4.82 24.92 -14.98
N ASP A 365 -3.77 25.29 -14.25
CA ASP A 365 -3.50 24.79 -12.90
C ASP A 365 -4.36 25.50 -11.84
N ILE A 366 -4.72 24.77 -10.79
CA ILE A 366 -5.58 25.22 -9.69
C ILE A 366 -5.05 26.48 -8.98
N ARG A 367 -3.75 26.79 -9.05
CA ARG A 367 -3.21 28.03 -8.49
C ARG A 367 -3.84 29.30 -9.08
N TYR A 368 -4.43 29.21 -10.27
CA TYR A 368 -5.14 30.31 -10.93
C TYR A 368 -6.64 30.35 -10.60
N LYS A 369 -7.13 29.49 -9.71
CA LYS A 369 -8.52 29.50 -9.25
C LYS A 369 -8.91 30.87 -8.69
N GLY A 370 -9.98 31.44 -9.22
CA GLY A 370 -10.47 32.78 -8.87
C GLY A 370 -9.63 33.96 -9.38
N ARG A 371 -8.67 33.73 -10.28
CA ARG A 371 -7.89 34.79 -10.94
C ARG A 371 -8.54 35.23 -12.26
N ASN A 372 -8.13 36.39 -12.76
CA ASN A 372 -8.51 36.83 -14.09
C ASN A 372 -7.67 36.12 -15.16
N GLU A 373 -8.22 36.02 -16.37
CA GLU A 373 -7.61 35.29 -17.50
C GLU A 373 -6.25 35.88 -17.93
N ASP A 374 -6.07 37.19 -17.81
CA ASP A 374 -4.82 37.89 -18.10
C ASP A 374 -3.70 37.61 -17.07
N GLU A 375 -4.03 37.01 -15.93
CA GLU A 375 -3.08 36.59 -14.89
C GLU A 375 -2.65 35.11 -15.03
N ILE A 376 -3.21 34.37 -16.00
CA ILE A 376 -3.00 32.93 -16.14
C ILE A 376 -1.73 32.62 -16.94
N ASN A 377 -0.88 31.78 -16.37
CA ASN A 377 0.15 31.08 -17.14
C ASN A 377 -0.32 29.66 -17.44
N PHE A 378 -0.67 29.42 -18.69
CA PHE A 378 -1.19 28.14 -19.16
C PHE A 378 -0.08 27.10 -19.31
N ALA A 379 -0.33 25.88 -18.83
CA ALA A 379 0.56 24.76 -19.09
C ALA A 379 0.26 24.18 -20.48
N ASN A 380 1.30 23.94 -21.28
CA ASN A 380 1.16 23.22 -22.55
C ASN A 380 0.79 21.76 -22.27
N ILE A 381 -0.27 21.24 -22.89
CA ILE A 381 -0.78 19.89 -22.59
C ILE A 381 0.23 18.78 -22.94
N ASN A 382 1.12 19.03 -23.90
CA ASN A 382 2.19 18.08 -24.25
C ASN A 382 3.26 17.99 -23.15
N ASP A 383 3.32 19.00 -22.27
CA ASP A 383 4.23 19.07 -21.14
C ASP A 383 3.65 18.55 -19.82
N VAL A 384 2.47 17.92 -19.89
CA VAL A 384 1.79 17.33 -18.74
C VAL A 384 1.76 15.82 -18.86
N ASP A 385 2.21 15.13 -17.81
CA ASP A 385 2.20 13.66 -17.74
C ASP A 385 1.08 13.17 -16.82
N VAL A 386 0.74 13.95 -15.79
CA VAL A 386 -0.29 13.64 -14.79
C VAL A 386 -1.18 14.85 -14.54
N ILE A 387 -2.49 14.61 -14.44
CA ILE A 387 -3.47 15.59 -13.94
C ILE A 387 -3.98 15.09 -12.59
N LEU A 388 -3.72 15.84 -11.52
CA LEU A 388 -4.25 15.56 -10.20
C LEU A 388 -5.51 16.36 -9.92
N THR A 389 -6.45 15.78 -9.17
CA THR A 389 -7.52 16.55 -8.53
C THR A 389 -7.05 17.11 -7.19
N GLU A 390 -7.66 18.23 -6.77
CA GLU A 390 -7.31 18.94 -5.53
C GLU A 390 -7.35 18.02 -4.29
N SER A 391 -8.29 17.07 -4.24
CA SER A 391 -8.42 16.09 -3.17
C SER A 391 -7.21 15.19 -3.04
N GLN A 392 -6.44 14.94 -4.11
CA GLN A 392 -5.24 14.08 -4.06
C GLN A 392 -4.05 14.75 -3.37
N TRP A 393 -4.00 16.09 -3.35
CA TRP A 393 -2.92 16.88 -2.75
C TRP A 393 -3.22 17.24 -1.28
N LYS A 394 -2.74 16.40 -0.37
CA LYS A 394 -3.05 16.49 1.07
C LYS A 394 -2.36 17.67 1.75
N TYR A 395 -1.19 18.10 1.25
CA TYR A 395 -0.44 19.23 1.80
C TYR A 395 -0.72 20.57 1.12
N LYS A 396 -1.73 20.69 0.24
CA LYS A 396 -2.04 21.89 -0.53
C LYS A 396 -2.00 23.21 0.25
N LYS A 397 -2.39 23.21 1.52
CA LYS A 397 -2.43 24.41 2.36
C LYS A 397 -1.09 24.82 2.98
N LEU A 398 -0.01 24.07 2.76
CA LEU A 398 1.35 24.36 3.24
C LEU A 398 2.23 24.99 2.15
N TYR A 399 1.63 25.28 1.00
CA TYR A 399 2.25 25.95 -0.12
C TYR A 399 1.72 27.38 -0.21
N ALA A 400 2.54 28.26 -0.78
CA ALA A 400 2.17 29.65 -0.94
C ALA A 400 1.60 29.90 -2.36
N ASP A 401 0.78 30.94 -2.51
CA ASP A 401 0.49 31.54 -3.82
C ASP A 401 1.65 32.44 -4.24
N ASN A 402 1.51 33.03 -5.43
CA ASN A 402 2.48 33.98 -5.97
C ASN A 402 2.65 35.26 -5.13
N SER A 403 1.81 35.49 -4.11
CA SER A 403 1.93 36.61 -3.17
C SER A 403 2.61 36.24 -1.85
N GLY A 404 3.02 34.98 -1.69
CA GLY A 404 3.63 34.48 -0.45
C GLY A 404 2.63 34.17 0.67
N LYS A 405 1.32 34.20 0.37
CA LYS A 405 0.25 33.79 1.30
C LYS A 405 -0.13 32.35 1.03
N VAL A 406 -0.96 31.73 1.89
CA VAL A 406 -1.49 30.37 1.64
C VAL A 406 -2.09 30.27 0.24
N GLY A 407 -1.54 29.39 -0.57
CA GLY A 407 -1.95 29.23 -1.95
C GLY A 407 -1.53 27.91 -2.56
N TYR A 408 -2.34 27.46 -3.51
CA TYR A 408 -2.27 26.11 -4.06
C TYR A 408 -1.25 26.02 -5.21
N ASN A 409 -0.03 26.51 -5.04
CA ASN A 409 0.99 26.43 -6.10
C ASN A 409 1.79 25.13 -6.02
N PHE A 410 1.47 24.18 -6.92
CA PHE A 410 2.15 22.88 -6.98
C PHE A 410 3.55 22.94 -7.61
N ASP A 411 3.98 24.05 -8.21
CA ASP A 411 5.33 24.15 -8.82
C ASP A 411 6.44 24.01 -7.79
N TYR A 412 6.23 24.51 -6.57
CA TYR A 412 7.13 24.27 -5.44
C TYR A 412 7.38 22.79 -5.15
N TYR A 413 6.44 21.92 -5.54
CA TYR A 413 6.58 20.48 -5.50
C TYR A 413 7.23 19.92 -6.78
N ASN A 414 6.74 20.34 -7.95
CA ASN A 414 7.25 19.90 -9.25
C ASN A 414 8.74 20.21 -9.45
N ASP A 415 9.22 21.34 -8.95
CA ASP A 415 10.61 21.78 -9.12
C ASP A 415 11.55 21.22 -8.06
N ASN A 416 11.01 20.58 -7.01
CA ASN A 416 11.81 20.10 -5.91
C ASN A 416 12.39 18.70 -6.18
N PRO A 417 13.72 18.52 -6.12
CA PRO A 417 14.36 17.24 -6.39
C PRO A 417 14.08 16.17 -5.32
N GLU A 418 13.65 16.55 -4.13
CA GLU A 418 13.33 15.61 -3.05
C GLU A 418 11.99 14.87 -3.27
N ALA A 419 11.18 15.34 -4.22
CA ALA A 419 9.90 14.72 -4.57
C ALA A 419 10.10 13.34 -5.21
N ILE A 420 9.63 12.29 -4.54
CA ILE A 420 9.68 10.91 -5.01
C ILE A 420 8.27 10.38 -5.22
N TRP A 421 8.04 9.72 -6.35
CA TRP A 421 6.77 9.06 -6.68
C TRP A 421 6.91 7.55 -6.55
N GLY A 422 5.82 6.92 -6.12
CA GLY A 422 5.72 5.47 -6.08
C GLY A 422 4.33 4.97 -6.38
N VAL A 423 4.26 3.77 -6.93
CA VAL A 423 3.04 3.03 -7.17
C VAL A 423 2.90 1.98 -6.07
N GLN A 424 1.84 2.08 -5.28
CA GLN A 424 1.54 1.08 -4.25
C GLN A 424 0.92 -0.19 -4.87
N ARG A 425 -0.03 0.01 -5.79
CA ARG A 425 -0.72 -1.06 -6.53
C ARG A 425 -1.13 -0.52 -7.89
N TYR A 426 -1.26 -1.40 -8.87
CA TYR A 426 -1.76 -1.09 -10.20
C TYR A 426 -2.78 -2.14 -10.63
N ALA A 427 -3.65 -1.80 -11.58
CA ALA A 427 -4.64 -2.70 -12.11
C ALA A 427 -3.98 -3.93 -12.77
N PRO A 428 -4.45 -5.15 -12.47
CA PRO A 428 -3.90 -6.35 -13.09
C PRO A 428 -4.19 -6.37 -14.61
N LYS A 429 -3.44 -7.19 -15.35
CA LYS A 429 -3.61 -7.36 -16.80
C LYS A 429 -4.98 -7.95 -17.16
N ALA A 430 -5.50 -8.81 -16.28
CA ALA A 430 -6.84 -9.36 -16.33
C ALA A 430 -7.40 -9.39 -14.90
N ASP A 431 -8.69 -9.13 -14.77
CA ASP A 431 -9.36 -9.26 -13.48
C ASP A 431 -9.37 -10.72 -13.03
N LYS A 432 -9.30 -10.89 -11.71
CA LYS A 432 -9.53 -12.19 -11.09
C LYS A 432 -11.02 -12.54 -11.24
N ASP A 433 -11.36 -13.82 -11.30
CA ASP A 433 -12.75 -14.29 -11.40
C ASP A 433 -13.17 -15.12 -10.18
N VAL A 434 -12.40 -15.01 -9.09
CA VAL A 434 -12.55 -15.85 -7.90
C VAL A 434 -12.48 -15.01 -6.62
N SER A 435 -13.64 -14.63 -6.07
CA SER A 435 -13.73 -13.97 -4.75
C SER A 435 -14.88 -14.54 -3.93
N ARG A 436 -14.69 -14.61 -2.61
CA ARG A 436 -15.75 -15.06 -1.70
C ARG A 436 -16.62 -13.88 -1.27
N LEU A 437 -17.91 -14.15 -1.10
CA LEU A 437 -18.81 -13.23 -0.43
C LEU A 437 -18.52 -13.25 1.07
N ASN A 438 -18.22 -12.09 1.64
CA ASN A 438 -18.04 -11.91 3.08
C ASN A 438 -19.40 -11.71 3.76
N TYR A 439 -19.61 -12.36 4.90
CA TYR A 439 -20.77 -12.20 5.78
C TYR A 439 -21.19 -10.74 6.03
N GLN A 440 -20.23 -9.81 6.16
CA GLN A 440 -20.56 -8.39 6.37
C GLN A 440 -21.43 -7.82 5.23
N LEU A 441 -21.21 -8.23 3.99
CA LEU A 441 -21.99 -7.77 2.83
C LEU A 441 -23.39 -8.40 2.80
N VAL A 442 -23.53 -9.61 3.36
CA VAL A 442 -24.82 -10.29 3.55
C VAL A 442 -25.70 -9.50 4.50
N GLN A 443 -25.13 -8.92 5.58
CA GLN A 443 -25.88 -8.13 6.56
C GLN A 443 -26.51 -6.85 5.99
N THR A 444 -25.90 -6.28 4.94
CA THR A 444 -26.42 -5.10 4.24
C THR A 444 -27.24 -5.47 3.00
N SER A 445 -27.36 -6.76 2.69
CA SER A 445 -28.15 -7.23 1.56
C SER A 445 -29.64 -7.19 1.92
N ASN A 446 -30.50 -7.03 0.91
CA ASN A 446 -31.95 -6.95 1.07
C ASN A 446 -32.57 -8.35 1.30
N ILE A 447 -32.04 -9.11 2.25
CA ILE A 447 -32.52 -10.44 2.65
C ILE A 447 -33.70 -10.24 3.60
N LYS A 448 -34.88 -10.71 3.20
CA LYS A 448 -36.12 -10.50 3.98
C LYS A 448 -36.75 -11.79 4.44
N GLU A 449 -36.70 -12.82 3.60
CA GLU A 449 -37.40 -14.09 3.83
C GLU A 449 -36.42 -15.28 3.78
N ASP A 450 -36.83 -16.43 4.30
CA ASP A 450 -36.01 -17.66 4.31
C ASP A 450 -35.59 -18.09 2.89
N ASP A 451 -36.44 -17.87 1.88
CA ASP A 451 -36.12 -18.16 0.48
C ASP A 451 -34.92 -17.35 -0.01
N ASP A 452 -34.70 -16.13 0.49
CA ASP A 452 -33.54 -15.32 0.12
C ASP A 452 -32.26 -15.88 0.76
N ILE A 453 -32.37 -16.42 1.97
CA ILE A 453 -31.26 -17.13 2.63
C ILE A 453 -30.88 -18.36 1.81
N GLN A 454 -31.86 -19.13 1.34
CA GLN A 454 -31.61 -20.31 0.52
C GLN A 454 -30.87 -19.95 -0.77
N LYS A 455 -31.29 -18.90 -1.49
CA LYS A 455 -30.61 -18.43 -2.71
C LYS A 455 -29.16 -18.01 -2.47
N VAL A 456 -28.87 -17.39 -1.34
CA VAL A 456 -27.51 -16.96 -0.99
C VAL A 456 -26.61 -18.16 -0.66
N VAL A 457 -27.17 -19.21 -0.06
CA VAL A 457 -26.41 -20.42 0.35
C VAL A 457 -26.27 -21.43 -0.79
N GLU A 458 -27.26 -21.53 -1.68
CA GLU A 458 -27.35 -22.55 -2.73
C GLU A 458 -26.07 -22.70 -3.58
N PRO A 459 -25.40 -21.62 -4.05
CA PRO A 459 -24.18 -21.79 -4.83
C PRO A 459 -23.02 -22.40 -4.02
N THR A 460 -22.95 -22.09 -2.72
CA THR A 460 -21.97 -22.69 -1.81
C THR A 460 -22.29 -24.16 -1.55
N GLU A 461 -23.56 -24.49 -1.36
CA GLU A 461 -24.03 -25.86 -1.20
C GLU A 461 -23.74 -26.71 -2.44
N ASN A 462 -24.05 -26.19 -3.63
CA ASN A 462 -23.78 -26.84 -4.90
C ASN A 462 -22.28 -27.08 -5.15
N TYR A 463 -21.42 -26.19 -4.63
CA TYR A 463 -19.97 -26.39 -4.65
C TYR A 463 -19.50 -27.45 -3.64
N LEU A 464 -20.01 -27.42 -2.41
CA LEU A 464 -19.56 -28.31 -1.33
C LEU A 464 -20.08 -29.74 -1.46
N ARG A 465 -21.28 -29.93 -1.99
CA ARG A 465 -21.96 -31.25 -2.07
C ARG A 465 -21.17 -32.28 -2.88
N PRO A 466 -20.68 -31.99 -4.10
CA PRO A 466 -19.78 -32.90 -4.83
C PRO A 466 -18.49 -33.25 -4.09
N LEU A 467 -17.93 -32.31 -3.32
CA LEU A 467 -16.72 -32.55 -2.52
C LEU A 467 -17.02 -33.53 -1.38
N ALA A 468 -18.13 -33.33 -0.67
CA ALA A 468 -18.60 -34.22 0.39
C ALA A 468 -18.99 -35.61 -0.13
N GLU A 469 -19.51 -35.70 -1.36
CA GLU A 469 -19.81 -36.97 -2.05
C GLU A 469 -18.55 -37.71 -2.54
N GLY A 470 -17.37 -37.10 -2.43
CA GLY A 470 -16.10 -37.71 -2.84
C GLY A 470 -15.88 -37.72 -4.35
N LYS A 471 -16.52 -36.81 -5.11
CA LYS A 471 -16.32 -36.73 -6.57
C LYS A 471 -14.92 -36.20 -6.88
N ILE A 472 -14.07 -37.09 -7.40
CA ILE A 472 -12.64 -36.84 -7.60
C ILE A 472 -12.40 -35.59 -8.46
N GLU A 473 -13.15 -35.41 -9.54
CA GLU A 473 -12.95 -34.27 -10.46
C GLU A 473 -13.21 -32.94 -9.75
N HIS A 474 -14.18 -32.92 -8.84
CA HIS A 474 -14.55 -31.73 -8.07
C HIS A 474 -13.54 -31.44 -6.96
N ILE A 475 -13.00 -32.49 -6.31
CA ILE A 475 -11.93 -32.35 -5.32
C ILE A 475 -10.68 -31.75 -5.97
N MET A 476 -10.28 -32.27 -7.13
CA MET A 476 -9.16 -31.75 -7.90
C MET A 476 -9.37 -30.29 -8.29
N TYR A 477 -10.56 -29.97 -8.80
CA TYR A 477 -10.92 -28.59 -9.10
C TYR A 477 -10.88 -27.67 -7.88
N ALA A 478 -11.37 -28.13 -6.73
CA ALA A 478 -11.37 -27.36 -5.49
C ALA A 478 -9.97 -27.08 -4.96
N LEU A 479 -9.07 -28.06 -5.02
CA LEU A 479 -7.66 -27.88 -4.64
C LEU A 479 -6.95 -26.82 -5.50
N LEU A 480 -7.24 -26.80 -6.81
CA LEU A 480 -6.73 -25.78 -7.74
C LEU A 480 -7.37 -24.41 -7.46
N LYS A 481 -8.70 -24.36 -7.33
CA LYS A 481 -9.46 -23.13 -7.09
C LYS A 481 -9.09 -22.47 -5.77
N GLU A 482 -8.89 -23.23 -4.70
CA GLU A 482 -8.46 -22.70 -3.41
C GLU A 482 -7.07 -22.11 -3.46
N THR A 483 -6.15 -22.73 -4.20
CA THR A 483 -4.82 -22.16 -4.46
C THR A 483 -4.96 -20.80 -5.16
N LEU A 484 -5.84 -20.69 -6.15
CA LEU A 484 -6.11 -19.42 -6.83
C LEU A 484 -6.77 -18.39 -5.91
N VAL A 485 -7.77 -18.78 -5.11
CA VAL A 485 -8.46 -17.88 -4.16
C VAL A 485 -7.50 -17.37 -3.09
N GLN A 486 -6.62 -18.21 -2.54
CA GLN A 486 -5.60 -17.79 -1.58
C GLN A 486 -4.65 -16.75 -2.19
N GLN A 487 -4.14 -17.01 -3.41
CA GLN A 487 -3.36 -16.01 -4.14
C GLN A 487 -4.13 -14.71 -4.39
N CYS A 488 -5.47 -14.78 -4.53
CA CYS A 488 -6.32 -13.61 -4.68
C CYS A 488 -6.50 -12.82 -3.38
N GLU A 489 -6.75 -13.51 -2.27
CA GLU A 489 -6.91 -12.92 -0.94
C GLU A 489 -5.59 -12.26 -0.49
N ASP A 490 -4.44 -12.93 -0.66
CA ASP A 490 -3.11 -12.42 -0.31
C ASP A 490 -2.73 -11.15 -1.08
N ASP A 491 -3.06 -11.07 -2.38
CA ASP A 491 -2.80 -9.89 -3.20
C ASP A 491 -3.70 -8.68 -2.82
N THR A 492 -4.87 -8.95 -2.24
CA THR A 492 -5.80 -7.90 -1.78
C THR A 492 -5.47 -7.39 -0.38
N GLU A 493 -4.87 -8.21 0.48
CA GLU A 493 -4.44 -7.88 1.84
C GLU A 493 -2.91 -7.72 1.92
N ASN A 494 -2.34 -6.59 1.47
CA ASN A 494 -0.91 -6.36 1.71
C ASN A 494 -0.67 -6.12 3.19
N GLY A 495 0.02 -7.05 3.86
CA GLY A 495 0.84 -6.70 5.02
C GLY A 495 1.23 -7.82 5.97
N GLU A 496 0.57 -8.98 5.94
CA GLU A 496 0.95 -10.11 6.79
C GLU A 496 1.07 -11.34 5.89
N GLU A 497 2.30 -11.65 5.43
CA GLU A 497 2.61 -13.06 5.21
C GLU A 497 2.32 -13.72 6.56
N SER A 498 1.25 -14.49 6.66
CA SER A 498 1.08 -15.42 7.75
C SER A 498 2.29 -16.34 7.74
N GLU A 499 3.20 -16.16 8.69
CA GLU A 499 4.28 -17.11 9.01
C GLU A 499 3.72 -18.44 9.58
N GLU A 500 2.52 -18.85 9.18
CA GLU A 500 1.89 -20.11 9.53
C GLU A 500 1.64 -20.90 8.24
N ASP A 501 2.72 -21.31 7.60
CA ASP A 501 2.92 -22.66 7.06
C ASP A 501 4.26 -22.75 6.31
N ILE A 502 5.36 -22.48 7.04
CA ILE A 502 6.63 -23.17 6.74
C ILE A 502 6.62 -24.45 7.57
N SER A 503 5.69 -25.36 7.26
CA SER A 503 5.87 -26.75 7.66
C SER A 503 6.84 -27.40 6.67
N PHE A 504 7.97 -27.78 7.23
CA PHE A 504 9.05 -28.51 6.60
C PHE A 504 8.56 -29.94 6.33
N GLU A 505 8.52 -30.38 5.08
CA GLU A 505 8.78 -31.79 4.72
C GLU A 505 9.11 -31.95 3.21
N SER A 506 10.08 -32.83 2.99
CA SER A 506 10.68 -33.44 1.78
C SER A 506 9.67 -33.88 0.69
N GLU A 507 9.97 -34.17 -0.58
CA GLU A 507 11.16 -34.62 -1.33
C GLU A 507 10.85 -34.56 -2.86
N ASP A 508 11.89 -34.34 -3.66
CA ASP A 508 12.21 -34.97 -4.96
C ASP A 508 11.17 -35.21 -6.08
N ASP A 509 11.48 -34.75 -7.29
CA ASP A 509 12.14 -35.60 -8.31
C ASP A 509 12.27 -34.84 -9.63
N SER A 510 13.44 -35.01 -10.24
CA SER A 510 13.82 -34.59 -11.58
C SER A 510 12.98 -35.29 -12.67
N GLU A 511 12.57 -34.56 -13.71
CA GLU A 511 12.96 -34.85 -15.09
C GLU A 511 12.47 -33.79 -16.07
N ASN A 512 13.28 -33.61 -17.10
CA ASN A 512 13.20 -32.58 -18.11
C ASN A 512 12.24 -33.03 -19.23
N THR A 513 11.12 -32.35 -19.45
CA THR A 513 10.49 -32.33 -20.79
C THR A 513 9.87 -30.97 -21.06
N ALA A 514 10.32 -30.36 -22.16
CA ALA A 514 9.71 -29.19 -22.75
C ALA A 514 8.28 -29.52 -23.18
N ASN A 515 7.28 -28.85 -22.61
CA ASN A 515 6.03 -28.58 -23.31
C ASN A 515 5.34 -27.32 -22.76
N ASP A 516 4.67 -26.64 -23.67
CA ASP A 516 4.08 -25.33 -23.49
C ASP A 516 2.83 -25.39 -22.59
N ASN A 517 2.94 -24.99 -21.31
CA ASN A 517 1.81 -24.91 -20.37
C ASN A 517 2.06 -23.90 -19.21
N ARG A 518 2.56 -22.71 -19.54
CA ARG A 518 3.19 -21.76 -18.58
C ARG A 518 2.26 -20.96 -17.67
N GLU A 519 0.95 -21.20 -17.68
CA GLU A 519 0.01 -20.58 -16.74
C GLU A 519 -0.22 -21.46 -15.49
N TRP A 520 -0.08 -22.78 -15.60
CA TRP A 520 -0.37 -23.71 -14.50
C TRP A 520 0.80 -23.90 -13.52
N GLU A 521 2.05 -23.67 -13.95
CA GLU A 521 3.25 -23.75 -13.10
C GLU A 521 3.34 -22.63 -12.03
N ARG A 522 2.48 -21.60 -12.09
CA ARG A 522 2.46 -20.49 -11.10
C ARG A 522 1.54 -20.73 -9.91
N LEU A 523 0.79 -21.82 -9.90
CA LEU A 523 0.09 -22.25 -8.71
C LEU A 523 1.16 -22.67 -7.69
N LYS A 524 1.31 -21.92 -6.60
CA LYS A 524 2.00 -22.43 -5.40
C LYS A 524 1.14 -23.58 -4.87
N THR A 525 1.32 -24.74 -5.45
CA THR A 525 0.69 -25.98 -5.08
C THR A 525 1.19 -26.36 -3.69
N THR A 526 0.26 -26.68 -2.79
CA THR A 526 0.59 -27.40 -1.57
C THR A 526 1.36 -28.68 -1.93
N THR A 527 2.20 -29.21 -1.04
CA THR A 527 2.90 -30.49 -1.25
C THR A 527 1.93 -31.61 -1.71
N LEU A 528 0.69 -31.54 -1.20
CA LEU A 528 -0.44 -32.38 -1.59
C LEU A 528 -0.80 -32.27 -3.08
N ASN A 529 -0.97 -31.05 -3.60
CA ASN A 529 -1.32 -30.83 -5.01
C ASN A 529 -0.21 -31.33 -5.94
N ASN A 530 1.06 -31.13 -5.58
CA ASN A 530 2.20 -31.64 -6.35
C ASN A 530 2.28 -33.17 -6.34
N ALA A 531 1.97 -33.81 -5.21
CA ALA A 531 1.96 -35.26 -5.12
C ALA A 531 0.87 -35.86 -6.02
N ILE A 532 -0.34 -35.31 -5.97
CA ILE A 532 -1.47 -35.80 -6.79
C ILE A 532 -1.23 -35.50 -8.28
N ASP A 533 -0.61 -34.38 -8.63
CA ASP A 533 -0.23 -34.07 -10.02
C ASP A 533 0.78 -35.08 -10.58
N LYS A 534 1.81 -35.43 -9.79
CA LYS A 534 2.80 -36.46 -10.17
C LYS A 534 2.20 -37.86 -10.24
N ASN A 535 1.24 -38.18 -9.37
CA ASN A 535 0.58 -39.47 -9.33
C ASN A 535 -0.85 -39.36 -8.79
N TYR A 536 -1.84 -39.36 -9.69
CA TYR A 536 -3.24 -39.19 -9.33
C TYR A 536 -3.78 -40.32 -8.43
N GLU A 537 -3.19 -41.51 -8.49
CA GLU A 537 -3.58 -42.66 -7.64
C GLU A 537 -3.33 -42.39 -6.15
N LEU A 538 -2.46 -41.42 -5.82
CA LEU A 538 -2.23 -41.00 -4.45
C LEU A 538 -3.48 -40.41 -3.79
N ILE A 539 -4.54 -40.05 -4.54
CA ILE A 539 -5.82 -39.67 -3.94
C ILE A 539 -6.43 -40.78 -3.05
N HIS A 540 -6.04 -42.04 -3.31
CA HIS A 540 -6.42 -43.22 -2.55
C HIS A 540 -5.44 -43.55 -1.41
N ASP A 541 -4.29 -42.87 -1.34
CA ASP A 541 -3.38 -43.00 -0.20
C ASP A 541 -4.04 -42.49 1.09
N ALA A 542 -3.80 -43.20 2.20
CA ALA A 542 -4.47 -42.91 3.46
C ALA A 542 -4.07 -41.54 4.06
N TYR A 543 -2.83 -41.10 3.87
CA TYR A 543 -2.37 -39.80 4.34
C TYR A 543 -2.93 -38.68 3.46
N VAL A 544 -2.82 -38.82 2.14
CA VAL A 544 -3.37 -37.85 1.17
C VAL A 544 -4.88 -37.70 1.35
N ASN A 545 -5.60 -38.80 1.49
CA ASN A 545 -7.04 -38.78 1.72
C ASN A 545 -7.40 -38.04 3.02
N LYS A 546 -6.64 -38.25 4.11
CA LYS A 546 -6.82 -37.51 5.37
C LYS A 546 -6.60 -36.00 5.18
N GLN A 547 -5.60 -35.59 4.40
CA GLN A 547 -5.35 -34.18 4.11
C GLN A 547 -6.50 -33.57 3.28
N ILE A 548 -7.00 -34.28 2.27
CA ILE A 548 -8.17 -33.85 1.48
C ILE A 548 -9.41 -33.67 2.36
N ILE A 549 -9.68 -34.61 3.28
CA ILE A 549 -10.81 -34.49 4.22
C ILE A 549 -10.63 -33.25 5.10
N SER A 550 -9.42 -33.03 5.64
CA SER A 550 -9.12 -31.84 6.46
C SER A 550 -9.32 -30.54 5.67
N PHE A 551 -8.91 -30.53 4.41
CA PHE A 551 -9.12 -29.42 3.49
C PHE A 551 -10.62 -29.14 3.25
N ILE A 552 -11.42 -30.17 2.94
CA ILE A 552 -12.86 -30.03 2.73
C ILE A 552 -13.54 -29.51 4.01
N HIS A 553 -13.16 -30.02 5.19
CA HIS A 553 -13.65 -29.51 6.47
C HIS A 553 -13.32 -28.03 6.67
N SER A 554 -12.11 -27.59 6.31
CA SER A 554 -11.73 -26.17 6.38
C SER A 554 -12.59 -25.28 5.48
N ILE A 555 -12.92 -25.71 4.26
CA ILE A 555 -13.86 -24.98 3.39
C ILE A 555 -15.24 -24.91 4.05
N LEU A 556 -15.73 -26.04 4.55
CA LEU A 556 -17.04 -26.12 5.20
C LEU A 556 -17.12 -25.22 6.44
N ASP A 557 -16.08 -25.19 7.28
CA ASP A 557 -16.04 -24.37 8.48
C ASP A 557 -15.98 -22.87 8.15
N ARG A 558 -15.24 -22.48 7.11
CA ARG A 558 -15.27 -21.10 6.59
C ARG A 558 -16.65 -20.73 6.04
N ALA A 559 -17.32 -21.64 5.34
CA ALA A 559 -18.68 -21.41 4.85
C ALA A 559 -19.67 -21.23 6.01
N LYS A 560 -19.58 -22.01 7.08
CA LYS A 560 -20.36 -21.83 8.32
C LYS A 560 -20.11 -20.46 8.98
N ALA A 561 -18.90 -19.91 8.85
CA ALA A 561 -18.55 -18.57 9.29
C ALA A 561 -18.99 -17.45 8.32
N GLY A 562 -19.69 -17.80 7.23
CA GLY A 562 -20.23 -16.84 6.26
C GLY A 562 -19.26 -16.41 5.16
N LYS A 563 -18.21 -17.21 4.89
CA LYS A 563 -17.38 -17.07 3.67
C LYS A 563 -18.02 -17.89 2.55
N LEU A 564 -18.93 -17.27 1.81
CA LEU A 564 -19.77 -17.96 0.82
C LEU A 564 -19.19 -17.85 -0.59
N TYR A 565 -19.45 -18.85 -1.42
CA TYR A 565 -19.19 -18.83 -2.85
C TYR A 565 -20.39 -18.23 -3.58
N PRO A 566 -20.21 -17.16 -4.39
CA PRO A 566 -21.27 -16.66 -5.25
C PRO A 566 -21.49 -17.58 -6.47
N GLU A 567 -22.66 -17.47 -7.11
CA GLU A 567 -23.06 -18.26 -8.28
C GLU A 567 -22.25 -17.94 -9.55
N HIS A 568 -21.75 -16.71 -9.66
CA HIS A 568 -21.01 -16.21 -10.82
C HIS A 568 -19.62 -15.73 -10.42
N ASN A 569 -18.83 -15.38 -11.43
CA ASN A 569 -17.53 -14.74 -11.24
C ASN A 569 -17.72 -13.47 -10.41
N SER A 570 -16.87 -13.33 -9.39
CA SER A 570 -16.85 -12.20 -8.47
C SER A 570 -15.42 -11.75 -8.29
N ASN A 571 -15.22 -10.45 -8.17
CA ASN A 571 -13.88 -9.89 -8.09
C ASN A 571 -13.85 -8.55 -7.36
N TYR A 572 -12.63 -8.14 -7.02
CA TYR A 572 -12.33 -6.80 -6.53
C TYR A 572 -11.66 -6.02 -7.65
N GLN A 573 -12.30 -4.94 -8.07
CA GLN A 573 -11.80 -4.04 -9.10
C GLN A 573 -11.42 -2.68 -8.52
N PHE A 574 -10.55 -1.98 -9.25
CA PHE A 574 -10.33 -0.57 -9.00
C PHE A 574 -11.63 0.20 -9.33
N MET A 575 -12.16 0.91 -8.34
CA MET A 575 -13.28 1.83 -8.58
C MET A 575 -12.76 3.04 -9.35
N ILE A 576 -13.24 3.20 -10.58
CA ILE A 576 -12.90 4.30 -11.48
C ILE A 576 -14.18 5.10 -11.74
N SER A 577 -14.18 6.40 -11.40
CA SER A 577 -15.23 7.34 -11.82
C SER A 577 -15.13 7.61 -13.33
N ASP A 578 -16.15 8.19 -13.94
CA ASP A 578 -16.19 8.49 -15.38
C ASP A 578 -14.95 9.30 -15.84
N PRO A 579 -14.00 8.68 -16.59
CA PRO A 579 -12.82 9.38 -17.07
C PRO A 579 -13.16 10.45 -18.10
N TYR A 580 -14.23 10.28 -18.88
CA TYR A 580 -14.58 11.28 -19.88
C TYR A 580 -15.12 12.55 -19.21
N GLY A 581 -15.99 12.42 -18.21
CA GLY A 581 -16.47 13.53 -17.39
C GLY A 581 -15.36 14.28 -16.67
N LEU A 582 -14.39 13.58 -16.08
CA LEU A 582 -13.22 14.23 -15.45
C LEU A 582 -12.35 14.96 -16.49
N ALA A 583 -12.18 14.42 -17.70
CA ALA A 583 -11.46 15.12 -18.76
C ALA A 583 -12.19 16.40 -19.19
N GLN A 584 -13.51 16.34 -19.37
CA GLN A 584 -14.31 17.55 -19.67
C GLN A 584 -14.13 18.60 -18.57
N TRP A 585 -14.20 18.20 -17.30
CA TRP A 585 -13.97 19.10 -16.17
C TRP A 585 -12.56 19.70 -16.18
N ALA A 586 -11.53 18.88 -16.39
CA ALA A 586 -10.13 19.31 -16.40
C ALA A 586 -9.83 20.47 -17.36
N PHE A 587 -10.52 20.50 -18.50
CA PHE A 587 -10.32 21.55 -19.52
C PHE A 587 -11.36 22.68 -19.47
N ASN A 588 -12.42 22.58 -18.66
CA ASN A 588 -13.51 23.57 -18.63
C ASN A 588 -13.80 24.15 -17.24
N TRP A 589 -13.14 23.69 -16.17
CA TRP A 589 -13.45 24.13 -14.81
C TRP A 589 -13.35 25.65 -14.62
N PHE A 590 -12.39 26.30 -15.26
CA PHE A 590 -12.16 27.73 -15.13
C PHE A 590 -13.29 28.54 -15.74
N ASP A 591 -13.72 28.18 -16.95
CA ASP A 591 -14.87 28.78 -17.62
C ASP A 591 -16.17 28.48 -16.88
N TRP A 592 -16.32 27.27 -16.35
CA TRP A 592 -17.46 26.89 -15.53
C TRP A 592 -17.56 27.77 -14.27
N GLU A 593 -16.46 27.98 -13.54
CA GLU A 593 -16.46 28.87 -12.36
C GLU A 593 -16.83 30.32 -12.72
N ARG A 594 -16.44 30.80 -13.91
CA ARG A 594 -16.66 32.18 -14.34
C ARG A 594 -18.04 32.44 -14.94
N TYR A 595 -18.55 31.51 -15.75
CA TYR A 595 -19.74 31.70 -16.57
C TYR A 595 -20.92 30.78 -16.19
N GLY A 596 -20.71 29.84 -15.26
CA GLY A 596 -21.70 28.81 -14.93
C GLY A 596 -21.99 27.88 -16.11
N THR A 597 -23.14 27.19 -16.08
CA THR A 597 -23.54 26.24 -17.14
C THR A 597 -23.99 26.92 -18.44
N GLN A 598 -24.07 28.25 -18.48
CA GLN A 598 -24.55 29.00 -19.65
C GLN A 598 -23.45 29.26 -20.71
N GLY A 599 -22.18 29.00 -20.38
CA GLY A 599 -21.03 29.27 -21.25
C GLY A 599 -20.36 28.03 -21.86
N ILE A 600 -20.86 26.82 -21.60
CA ILE A 600 -20.24 25.58 -22.09
C ILE A 600 -21.00 25.12 -23.35
N GLU A 601 -20.45 25.39 -24.54
CA GLU A 601 -20.89 24.71 -25.75
C GLU A 601 -20.44 23.23 -25.68
N VAL A 602 -21.41 22.30 -25.77
CA VAL A 602 -21.24 20.85 -25.62
C VAL A 602 -20.48 20.21 -26.78
#